data_AF-A0A837ZYU5-F1
#
_entry.id   AF-A0A837ZYU5-F1
#
_cell.length_a   1.000
_cell.length_b   1.000
_cell.length_c   1.000
_cell.angle_alpha   90.00
_cell.angle_beta   90.00
_cell.angle_gamma   90.00
#
_symmetry.space_group_name_H-M   'P 1'
#
loop_
_entity.id
_entity.type
_entity.pdbx_description
1 polymer ?
#
loop_
_entity_poly.entity_id
_entity_poly.type
_entity_poly.pdbx_seq_one_letter_code
_entity_poly.pdbx_strand_id
1 'polypeptide(L)'
;MTSSDDHPSSNGHGHAPATPDPELINELAAIAHEDRPRLFAIYGTYRTNPEAPVLGWGLEFPTGGTLYRSAYDRTIHSADSAERVLEVHSLIGNVQLAWLDT
;
A
#
# COMPACT_ATOMS: atom_id res chain seq x y z
N MET A 1 34.25 4.68 -55.37
CA MET A 1 35.20 5.02 -54.29
C MET A 1 34.90 6.45 -53.88
N THR A 2 34.00 6.61 -52.91
CA THR A 2 33.66 7.91 -52.33
C THR A 2 33.40 7.69 -50.85
N SER A 3 34.20 8.39 -50.06
CA SER A 3 33.94 8.90 -48.71
C SER A 3 33.61 7.90 -47.61
N SER A 4 34.60 7.74 -46.74
CA SER A 4 34.50 7.29 -45.36
C SER A 4 33.43 8.09 -44.60
N ASP A 5 32.41 7.39 -44.12
CA ASP A 5 31.54 7.87 -43.05
C ASP A 5 32.23 7.58 -41.71
N ASP A 6 33.05 8.53 -41.25
CA ASP A 6 33.48 8.60 -39.86
C ASP A 6 32.32 9.14 -39.03
N HIS A 7 31.49 8.25 -38.48
CA HIS A 7 30.63 8.58 -37.35
C HIS A 7 31.48 8.56 -36.07
N PRO A 8 31.67 9.69 -35.37
CA PRO A 8 32.12 9.62 -33.99
C PRO A 8 30.95 9.08 -33.17
N SER A 9 31.06 7.80 -32.79
CA SER A 9 30.29 7.23 -31.69
C SER A 9 30.54 8.07 -30.44
N SER A 10 29.67 9.05 -30.20
CA SER A 10 29.70 9.88 -29.00
C SER A 10 29.32 9.02 -27.81
N ASN A 11 30.36 8.47 -27.19
CA ASN A 11 30.56 8.21 -25.77
C ASN A 11 29.31 7.98 -24.92
N GLY A 12 29.21 6.75 -24.44
CA GLY A 12 28.36 6.35 -23.33
C GLY A 12 28.46 7.34 -22.18
N HIS A 13 27.39 8.10 -22.00
CA HIS A 13 27.15 8.78 -20.75
C HIS A 13 26.74 7.71 -19.75
N GLY A 14 27.75 7.14 -19.08
CA GLY A 14 27.54 6.50 -17.79
C GLY A 14 26.89 7.55 -16.90
N HIS A 15 25.57 7.49 -16.80
CA HIS A 15 24.82 8.26 -15.82
C HIS A 15 25.20 7.66 -14.47
N ALA A 16 26.29 8.16 -13.89
CA ALA A 16 26.60 7.90 -12.49
C ALA A 16 25.31 8.27 -11.73
N PRO A 17 24.75 7.36 -10.91
CA PRO A 17 23.51 7.65 -10.22
C PRO A 17 23.71 8.93 -9.43
N ALA A 18 22.87 9.94 -9.70
CA ALA A 18 22.92 11.19 -8.97
C ALA A 18 22.77 10.88 -7.48
N THR A 19 23.73 11.33 -6.67
CA THR A 19 23.60 11.23 -5.21
C THR A 19 22.35 12.03 -4.81
N PRO A 20 21.39 11.43 -4.09
CA PRO A 20 20.18 12.13 -3.69
C PRO A 20 20.54 13.30 -2.78
N ASP A 21 19.80 14.40 -2.93
CA ASP A 21 19.93 15.58 -2.09
C ASP A 21 19.65 15.22 -0.62
N PRO A 22 20.61 15.40 0.31
CA PRO A 22 20.43 15.08 1.72
C PRO A 22 19.28 15.84 2.39
N GLU A 23 19.00 17.08 1.95
CA GLU A 23 17.88 17.86 2.51
C GLU A 23 16.54 17.23 2.15
N LEU A 24 16.38 16.83 0.88
CA LEU A 24 15.19 16.12 0.41
C LEU A 24 14.99 14.78 1.13
N ILE A 25 16.07 14.02 1.37
CA ILE A 25 15.96 12.75 2.11
C ILE A 25 15.49 12.97 3.55
N ASN A 26 15.97 14.04 4.22
CA ASN A 26 15.54 14.36 5.57
C ASN A 26 14.06 14.79 5.61
N GLU A 27 13.60 15.57 4.63
CA GLU A 27 12.18 15.94 4.50
C GLU A 27 11.29 14.71 4.29
N LEU A 28 11.68 13.81 3.37
CA LEU A 28 10.94 12.57 3.13
C LEU A 28 10.91 11.65 4.35
N ALA A 29 11.98 11.62 5.14
CA ALA A 29 12.02 10.85 6.38
C ALA A 29 11.02 11.38 7.41
N ALA A 30 10.88 12.71 7.54
CA ALA A 30 9.87 13.32 8.41
C ALA A 30 8.45 12.94 7.96
N ILE A 31 8.15 13.08 6.66
CA ILE A 31 6.85 12.73 6.08
C ILE A 31 6.54 11.25 6.30
N ALA A 32 7.50 10.34 6.11
CA ALA A 32 7.29 8.91 6.33
C ALA A 32 6.88 8.56 7.77
N HIS A 33 7.28 9.37 8.74
CA HIS A 33 6.87 9.22 10.14
C HIS A 33 5.51 9.86 10.43
N GLU A 34 5.27 11.06 9.90
CA GLU A 34 4.02 11.81 10.10
C GLU A 34 2.83 11.13 9.42
N ASP A 35 3.01 10.68 8.17
CA ASP A 35 1.98 10.06 7.35
C ASP A 35 1.97 8.52 7.44
N ARG A 36 2.54 7.96 8.52
CA ARG A 36 2.57 6.51 8.71
C ARG A 36 1.13 5.94 8.70
N PRO A 37 0.86 4.87 7.94
CA PRO A 37 -0.47 4.28 7.93
C PRO A 37 -0.77 3.63 9.29
N ARG A 38 -2.04 3.69 9.67
CA ARG A 38 -2.60 3.02 10.84
C ARG A 38 -2.97 1.58 10.48
N LEU A 39 -2.69 0.64 11.36
CA LEU A 39 -2.99 -0.77 11.14
C LEU A 39 -4.33 -1.11 11.76
N PHE A 40 -5.12 -1.92 11.07
CA PHE A 40 -6.37 -2.45 11.63
C PHE A 40 -6.57 -3.92 11.27
N ALA A 41 -7.49 -4.56 11.96
CA ALA A 41 -8.03 -5.87 11.62
C ALA A 41 -9.55 -5.81 11.51
N ILE A 42 -10.11 -6.60 10.60
CA ILE A 42 -11.54 -6.93 10.58
C ILE A 42 -11.67 -8.42 10.88
N TYR A 43 -12.50 -8.75 11.86
CA TYR A 43 -12.73 -10.14 12.24
C TYR A 43 -14.16 -10.38 12.73
N GLY A 44 -14.58 -11.64 12.66
CA GLY A 44 -15.92 -12.07 13.02
C GLY A 44 -16.28 -13.39 12.35
N THR A 45 -17.55 -13.56 12.00
CA THR A 45 -18.07 -14.77 11.35
C THR A 45 -19.07 -14.46 10.24
N TYR A 46 -19.24 -15.37 9.28
CA TYR A 46 -20.24 -15.21 8.23
C TYR A 46 -21.66 -15.38 8.78
N ARG A 47 -22.61 -14.59 8.26
CA ARG A 47 -24.03 -14.69 8.68
C ARG A 47 -24.66 -16.02 8.25
N THR A 48 -24.30 -16.51 7.07
CA THR A 48 -24.84 -17.76 6.49
C THR A 48 -24.19 -19.00 7.09
N ASN A 49 -23.00 -18.87 7.67
CA ASN A 49 -22.28 -19.94 8.34
C ASN A 49 -21.50 -19.37 9.54
N PRO A 50 -22.10 -19.36 10.75
CA PRO A 50 -21.47 -18.79 11.94
C PRO A 50 -20.18 -19.48 12.39
N GLU A 51 -19.92 -20.71 11.93
CA GLU A 51 -18.66 -21.42 12.22
C GLU A 51 -17.53 -21.02 11.25
N ALA A 52 -17.87 -20.39 10.12
CA ALA A 52 -16.88 -19.90 9.17
C ALA A 52 -16.32 -18.53 9.62
N PRO A 53 -15.00 -18.42 9.87
CA PRO A 53 -14.40 -17.19 10.33
C PRO A 53 -14.25 -16.17 9.21
N VAL A 54 -14.37 -14.89 9.57
CA VAL A 54 -13.88 -13.76 8.80
C VAL A 54 -12.69 -13.19 9.56
N LEU A 55 -11.56 -13.02 8.86
CA LEU A 55 -10.37 -12.40 9.41
C LEU A 55 -9.58 -11.76 8.28
N GLY A 56 -9.07 -10.56 8.52
CA GLY A 56 -8.10 -9.91 7.66
C GLY A 56 -7.50 -8.69 8.34
N TRP A 57 -6.46 -8.15 7.69
CA TRP A 57 -5.69 -7.01 8.18
C TRP A 57 -5.65 -5.93 7.12
N GLY A 58 -5.58 -4.68 7.56
CA GLY A 58 -5.46 -3.56 6.66
C GLY A 58 -4.62 -2.43 7.20
N LEU A 59 -4.38 -1.49 6.30
CA LEU A 59 -3.64 -0.26 6.50
C LEU A 59 -4.54 0.88 6.04
N GLU A 60 -4.70 1.92 6.85
CA GLU A 60 -5.35 3.17 6.45
C GLU A 60 -4.34 4.32 6.47
N PHE A 61 -4.27 5.08 5.38
CA PHE A 61 -3.39 6.22 5.27
C PHE A 61 -4.07 7.48 5.84
N PRO A 62 -3.36 8.34 6.59
CA PRO A 62 -3.94 9.56 7.16
C PRO A 62 -4.53 10.52 6.12
N THR A 63 -3.97 10.53 4.92
CA THR A 63 -4.44 11.33 3.77
C THR A 63 -5.61 10.69 3.03
N GLY A 64 -6.10 9.56 3.51
CA GLY A 64 -7.19 8.78 2.93
C GLY A 64 -6.70 7.58 2.13
N GLY A 65 -7.57 6.58 2.00
CA GLY A 65 -7.28 5.34 1.30
C GLY A 65 -6.91 4.21 2.25
N THR A 66 -7.32 3.01 1.89
CA THR A 66 -7.15 1.80 2.67
C THR A 66 -6.80 0.63 1.77
N LEU A 67 -5.94 -0.26 2.28
CA LEU A 67 -5.75 -1.60 1.75
C LEU A 67 -6.13 -2.61 2.82
N TYR A 68 -6.94 -3.60 2.46
CA TYR A 68 -7.34 -4.69 3.33
C TYR A 68 -7.07 -6.02 2.65
N ARG A 69 -6.41 -6.93 3.37
CA ARG A 69 -6.12 -8.29 2.92
C ARG A 69 -6.87 -9.29 3.77
N SER A 70 -7.73 -10.08 3.12
CA SER A 70 -8.40 -11.20 3.76
C SER A 70 -7.42 -12.35 4.00
N ALA A 71 -7.55 -13.02 5.16
CA ALA A 71 -6.67 -14.09 5.58
C ALA A 71 -6.86 -15.38 4.76
N TYR A 72 -8.07 -15.61 4.23
CA TYR A 72 -8.49 -16.93 3.74
C TYR A 72 -8.53 -17.05 2.21
N ASP A 73 -8.91 -16.00 1.49
CA ASP A 73 -9.07 -16.00 0.03
C ASP A 73 -7.91 -15.31 -0.71
N ARG A 74 -6.93 -14.77 0.03
CA ARG A 74 -5.78 -14.01 -0.47
C ARG A 74 -6.16 -12.79 -1.32
N THR A 75 -7.38 -12.27 -1.18
CA THR A 75 -7.80 -11.05 -1.87
C THR A 75 -7.22 -9.82 -1.18
N ILE A 76 -7.05 -8.76 -1.97
CA ILE A 76 -6.75 -7.42 -1.49
C ILE A 76 -7.86 -6.51 -1.97
N HIS A 77 -8.45 -5.77 -1.04
CA HIS A 77 -9.51 -4.80 -1.27
C HIS A 77 -8.96 -3.41 -0.99
N SER A 78 -9.28 -2.45 -1.85
CA SER A 78 -9.06 -1.03 -1.59
C SER A 78 -10.37 -0.31 -1.30
N ALA A 79 -10.30 0.72 -0.46
CA ALA A 79 -11.42 1.59 -0.12
C ALA A 79 -10.91 2.96 0.32
N ASP A 80 -11.82 3.90 0.57
CA ASP A 80 -11.45 5.24 1.04
C ASP A 80 -11.11 5.26 2.54
N SER A 81 -11.68 4.34 3.33
CA SER A 81 -11.38 4.17 4.76
C SER A 81 -11.61 2.73 5.23
N ALA A 82 -11.12 2.39 6.43
CA ALA A 82 -11.32 1.10 7.07
C ALA A 82 -12.79 0.87 7.45
N GLU A 83 -13.53 1.91 7.82
CA GLU A 83 -14.98 1.84 8.05
C GLU A 83 -15.71 1.42 6.78
N ARG A 84 -15.29 1.92 5.61
CA ARG A 84 -15.89 1.50 4.34
C ARG A 84 -15.65 0.02 4.06
N VAL A 85 -14.48 -0.51 4.41
CA VAL A 85 -14.21 -1.95 4.32
C VAL A 85 -15.10 -2.73 5.29
N LEU A 86 -15.27 -2.23 6.53
CA LEU A 86 -16.14 -2.84 7.54
C LEU A 86 -17.60 -2.88 7.07
N GLU A 87 -18.11 -1.80 6.48
CA GLU A 87 -19.48 -1.73 5.94
C GLU A 87 -19.73 -2.85 4.93
N VAL A 88 -18.81 -3.04 3.97
CA VAL A 88 -18.91 -4.10 2.96
C VAL A 88 -18.91 -5.48 3.61
N HIS A 89 -18.02 -5.74 4.56
CA HIS A 89 -17.95 -7.04 5.23
C HIS A 89 -19.16 -7.28 6.16
N SER A 90 -19.77 -6.21 6.69
CA SER A 90 -20.96 -6.30 7.54
C SER A 90 -22.22 -6.76 6.78
N LEU A 91 -22.23 -6.62 5.45
CA LEU A 91 -23.29 -7.15 4.58
C LEU A 91 -23.34 -8.68 4.59
N ILE A 92 -22.19 -9.35 4.77
CA ILE A 92 -22.07 -10.81 4.67
C ILE A 92 -21.70 -11.48 6.00
N GLY A 93 -21.22 -10.71 6.97
CA GLY A 93 -20.76 -11.20 8.27
C GLY A 93 -21.25 -10.39 9.46
N ASN A 94 -21.14 -11.00 10.64
CA ASN A 94 -21.14 -10.29 11.91
C ASN A 94 -19.68 -9.99 12.24
N VAL A 95 -19.21 -8.81 11.88
CA VAL A 95 -17.79 -8.43 11.93
C VAL A 95 -17.59 -7.15 12.70
N GLN A 96 -16.37 -6.96 13.20
CA GLN A 96 -15.95 -5.73 13.86
C GLN A 96 -14.56 -5.30 13.40
N LEU A 97 -14.30 -4.01 13.55
CA LEU A 97 -13.01 -3.38 13.25
C LEU A 97 -12.25 -3.14 14.55
N ALA A 98 -10.95 -3.46 14.56
CA ALA A 98 -10.05 -3.12 15.64
C ALA A 98 -8.79 -2.46 15.09
N TRP A 99 -8.45 -1.28 15.62
CA TRP A 99 -7.17 -0.62 15.38
C TRP A 99 -6.05 -1.35 16.15
N LEU A 100 -4.88 -1.49 15.53
CA LEU A 100 -3.72 -2.22 16.04
C LEU A 100 -2.57 -1.28 16.45
N ASP A 101 -2.84 0.02 16.49
CA ASP A 101 -1.90 1.08 16.83
C ASP A 101 -1.67 1.15 18.35
N THR A 102 -1.24 0.04 18.96
CA THR A 102 -0.78 -0.02 20.37
C THR A 102 0.73 0.11 20.46
#